data_AF-A0A821CZX1-F1
#
_entry.id   AF-A0A821CZX1-F1
#
_cell.length_a   1.000
_cell.length_b   1.000
_cell.length_c   1.000
_cell.angle_alpha   90.00
_cell.angle_beta   90.00
_cell.angle_gamma   90.00
#
_symmetry.space_group_name_H-M   'P 1'
#
loop_
_entity.id
_entity.type
_entity.pdbx_description
1 polymer ?
#
loop_
_entity_poly.entity_id
_entity_poly.type
_entity_poly.pdbx_seq_one_letter_code
_entity_poly.pdbx_strand_id
1 'polypeptide(L)'
;MFETTESWHDNYLCTNRDIDLHWIWDNRVCRADLKCVATAEPGDNRWNDNALCVPAQSKIELVWSYCGKVAHMSCIQLFDPAAPGYTRDNHLCWKEH
;
A
#
# COMPACT_ATOMS: atom_id res chain seq x y z
N MET A 1 6.67 -32.73 -0.52
CA MET A 1 7.23 -31.74 0.43
C MET A 1 7.00 -30.39 -0.20
N PHE A 2 6.02 -29.64 0.28
CA PHE A 2 5.62 -28.35 -0.30
C PHE A 2 6.54 -27.28 0.29
N GLU A 3 7.31 -26.59 -0.56
CA GLU A 3 7.98 -25.35 -0.19
C GLU A 3 6.90 -24.27 -0.01
N THR A 4 6.73 -23.78 1.21
CA THR A 4 5.98 -22.55 1.47
C THR A 4 6.98 -21.41 1.61
N THR A 5 7.58 -20.99 0.49
CA THR A 5 8.20 -19.67 0.41
C THR A 5 7.22 -18.78 -0.33
N GLU A 6 6.23 -18.25 0.37
CA GLU A 6 5.38 -17.18 -0.16
C GLU A 6 6.28 -15.96 -0.41
N SER A 7 6.74 -15.84 -1.65
CA SER A 7 7.59 -14.73 -2.07
C SER A 7 6.68 -13.66 -2.67
N TRP A 8 6.68 -12.44 -2.13
CA TRP A 8 5.86 -11.29 -2.58
C TRP A 8 6.24 -10.75 -3.98
N HIS A 9 7.04 -11.48 -4.75
CA HIS A 9 7.56 -11.06 -6.05
C HIS A 9 6.54 -11.19 -7.19
N ASP A 10 5.40 -11.84 -6.95
CA ASP A 10 4.30 -12.05 -7.89
C ASP A 10 3.12 -11.11 -7.66
N ASN A 11 3.20 -10.23 -6.67
CA ASN A 11 2.19 -9.22 -6.39
C ASN A 11 2.46 -7.94 -7.16
N TYR A 12 1.45 -7.47 -7.89
CA TYR A 12 1.53 -6.26 -8.70
C TYR A 12 0.44 -5.27 -8.29
N LEU A 13 0.86 -4.03 -8.03
CA LEU A 13 -0.05 -2.90 -7.89
C LEU A 13 0.06 -2.01 -9.12
N CYS A 14 -1.00 -1.96 -9.91
CA CYS A 14 -1.04 -1.24 -11.18
C CYS A 14 -1.92 0.01 -11.08
N THR A 15 -1.50 1.05 -11.80
CA THR A 15 -2.28 2.28 -12.00
C THR A 15 -2.69 2.38 -13.47
N ASN A 16 -3.75 3.16 -13.77
CA ASN A 16 -4.22 3.37 -15.14
C ASN A 16 -3.31 4.29 -15.97
N ARG A 17 -2.33 4.93 -15.32
CA ARG A 17 -1.28 5.76 -15.93
C ARG A 17 -0.07 5.78 -15.01
N ASP A 18 1.08 6.16 -15.53
CA ASP A 18 2.27 6.39 -14.71
C ASP A 18 2.04 7.59 -13.77
N ILE A 19 2.18 7.35 -12.48
CA ILE A 19 2.08 8.35 -11.41
C ILE A 19 3.35 8.34 -10.55
N ASP A 20 4.38 7.61 -10.98
CA ASP A 20 5.61 7.36 -10.25
C ASP A 20 5.31 6.77 -8.85
N LEU A 21 4.47 5.72 -8.82
CA LEU A 21 4.10 5.01 -7.60
C LEU A 21 5.24 4.09 -7.17
N HIS A 22 5.69 4.22 -5.93
CA HIS A 22 6.73 3.39 -5.35
C HIS A 22 6.18 2.59 -4.16
N TRP A 23 6.45 1.29 -4.14
CA TRP A 23 6.34 0.48 -2.92
C TRP A 23 7.73 0.38 -2.27
N ILE A 24 7.86 0.92 -1.07
CA ILE A 24 9.08 0.88 -0.26
C ILE A 24 8.87 -0.15 0.85
N TRP A 25 9.88 -0.98 1.13
CA TRP A 25 9.79 -2.11 2.08
C TRP A 25 10.98 -2.19 3.05
N ASP A 26 11.81 -1.15 3.16
CA ASP A 26 13.06 -1.19 3.93
C ASP A 26 13.34 0.08 4.74
N ASN A 27 12.29 0.74 5.25
CA ASN A 27 12.40 1.98 6.03
C ASN A 27 13.04 3.17 5.29
N ARG A 28 13.27 3.11 3.97
CA ARG A 28 13.71 4.26 3.14
C ARG A 28 12.61 5.29 2.87
N VAL A 29 11.62 5.36 3.76
CA VAL A 29 10.37 6.13 3.61
C VAL A 29 10.61 7.65 3.60
N CYS A 30 11.80 8.12 4.00
CA CYS A 30 12.11 9.54 4.14
C CYS A 30 13.06 10.04 3.05
N ARG A 31 12.58 10.13 1.81
CA ARG A 31 13.22 10.97 0.79
C ARG A 31 12.41 12.25 0.62
N ALA A 32 13.08 13.41 0.56
CA ALA A 32 12.42 14.71 0.49
C ALA A 32 11.60 14.92 -0.79
N ASP A 33 11.85 14.12 -1.83
CA ASP A 33 11.14 14.14 -3.10
C ASP A 33 9.88 13.25 -3.13
N LEU A 34 9.58 12.53 -2.05
CA LEU A 34 8.43 11.64 -1.95
C LEU A 34 7.50 12.05 -0.80
N LYS A 35 6.21 11.80 -0.98
CA LYS A 35 5.24 11.75 0.10
C LYS A 35 4.65 10.35 0.18
N CYS A 36 4.63 9.80 1.39
CA CYS A 36 4.39 8.39 1.61
C CYS A 36 3.31 8.16 2.66
N VAL A 37 2.58 7.05 2.53
CA VAL A 37 1.69 6.52 3.56
C VAL A 37 2.18 5.14 3.98
N ALA A 38 2.27 4.91 5.29
CA ALA A 38 2.63 3.60 5.82
C ALA A 38 1.51 2.60 5.53
N THR A 39 1.85 1.40 5.07
CA THR A 39 0.89 0.31 4.81
C THR A 39 0.74 -0.58 6.04
N ALA A 40 0.61 0.04 7.22
CA ALA A 40 0.63 -0.66 8.49
C ALA A 40 -0.72 -1.35 8.78
N GLU A 41 -0.63 -2.48 9.46
CA GLU A 41 -1.77 -3.27 9.95
C GLU A 41 -1.69 -3.31 11.49
N PRO A 42 -2.70 -2.81 12.23
CA PRO A 42 -2.67 -2.83 13.68
C PRO A 42 -2.50 -4.26 14.25
N GLY A 43 -1.45 -4.45 15.03
CA GLY A 43 -1.13 -5.74 15.64
C GLY A 43 -0.27 -6.66 14.77
N ASP A 44 0.11 -6.23 13.56
CA ASP A 44 1.06 -6.95 12.69
C ASP A 44 2.25 -6.06 12.32
N ASN A 45 3.35 -6.25 13.06
CA ASN A 45 4.53 -5.42 12.92
C ASN A 45 5.34 -5.67 11.63
N ARG A 46 5.01 -6.72 10.85
CA ARG A 46 5.75 -7.08 9.62
C ARG A 46 5.62 -6.03 8.51
N TRP A 47 4.64 -5.14 8.63
CA TRP A 47 4.32 -4.11 7.63
C TRP A 47 4.75 -2.70 8.05
N ASN A 48 5.33 -2.53 9.24
CA ASN A 48 5.63 -1.20 9.79
C ASN A 48 6.75 -0.45 9.03
N ASP A 49 7.53 -1.16 8.22
CA ASP A 49 8.58 -0.63 7.37
C ASP A 49 8.16 -0.48 5.89
N ASN A 50 6.91 -0.80 5.59
CA ASN A 50 6.33 -0.69 4.27
C ASN A 50 5.61 0.65 4.09
N ALA A 51 5.79 1.25 2.92
CA ALA A 51 5.10 2.47 2.55
C ALA A 51 4.80 2.55 1.05
N LEU A 52 3.68 3.16 0.72
CA LEU A 52 3.32 3.57 -0.63
C LEU A 52 3.62 5.05 -0.80
N CYS A 53 4.38 5.37 -1.84
CA CYS A 53 4.87 6.72 -2.08
C CYS A 53 4.54 7.20 -3.49
N VAL A 54 4.31 8.49 -3.62
CA VAL A 54 4.28 9.23 -4.89
C VAL A 54 5.21 10.44 -4.77
N PRO A 55 5.59 11.09 -5.89
CA PRO A 55 6.38 12.32 -5.81
C PRO A 55 5.69 13.37 -4.94
N ALA A 56 6.47 14.14 -4.18
CA ALA A 56 5.96 15.16 -3.27
C ALA A 56 5.06 16.19 -3.99
N GLN A 57 5.43 16.54 -5.23
CA GLN A 57 4.67 17.43 -6.12
C GLN A 57 3.46 16.78 -6.81
N SER A 58 3.25 15.47 -6.64
CA SER A 58 2.09 14.79 -7.23
C SER A 58 0.80 15.38 -6.70
N LYS A 59 -0.22 15.49 -7.55
CA LYS A 59 -1.57 15.92 -7.14
C LYS A 59 -2.37 14.81 -6.45
N ILE A 60 -1.83 13.59 -6.43
CA ILE A 60 -2.46 12.44 -5.79
C ILE A 60 -2.18 12.50 -4.30
N GLU A 61 -3.23 12.36 -3.51
CA GLU A 61 -3.16 12.17 -2.07
C GLU A 61 -3.57 10.73 -1.78
N LEU A 62 -2.61 9.93 -1.30
CA LEU A 62 -2.83 8.54 -0.92
C LEU A 62 -3.27 8.46 0.53
N VAL A 63 -4.09 7.45 0.84
CA VAL A 63 -4.45 7.03 2.20
C VAL A 63 -4.45 5.51 2.23
N TRP A 64 -3.70 4.94 3.17
CA TRP A 64 -3.84 3.53 3.53
C TRP A 64 -4.94 3.37 4.59
N SER A 65 -5.83 2.41 4.41
CA SER A 65 -6.86 2.07 5.39
C SER A 65 -6.84 0.58 5.65
N TYR A 66 -6.62 0.20 6.91
CA TYR A 66 -6.65 -1.20 7.36
C TYR A 66 -8.08 -1.68 7.67
N CYS A 67 -9.08 -0.79 7.64
CA CYS A 67 -10.43 -1.06 8.15
C CYS A 67 -11.54 -0.70 7.16
N GLY A 68 -11.26 -0.83 5.86
CA GLY A 68 -12.23 -0.63 4.79
C GLY A 68 -12.05 0.69 4.03
N LYS A 69 -13.06 1.04 3.23
CA LYS A 69 -13.04 2.21 2.35
C LYS A 69 -13.15 3.53 3.13
N VAL A 70 -12.36 4.52 2.73
CA VAL A 70 -12.45 5.88 3.25
C VAL A 70 -13.53 6.66 2.50
N ALA A 71 -14.41 7.34 3.23
CA ALA A 71 -15.49 8.12 2.65
C ALA A 71 -14.95 9.24 1.73
N HIS A 72 -15.66 9.50 0.63
CA HIS A 72 -15.31 10.53 -0.36
C HIS A 72 -13.97 10.34 -1.08
N MET A 73 -13.41 9.12 -1.08
CA MET A 73 -12.21 8.76 -1.83
C MET A 73 -12.48 7.64 -2.84
N SER A 74 -11.64 7.57 -3.87
CA SER A 74 -11.56 6.36 -4.70
C SER A 74 -10.74 5.33 -3.95
N CYS A 75 -11.20 4.07 -3.85
CA CYS A 75 -10.51 3.03 -3.09
C CYS A 75 -10.49 1.72 -3.86
N ILE A 76 -9.35 1.03 -3.81
CA ILE A 76 -9.21 -0.36 -4.25
C ILE A 76 -8.86 -1.22 -3.04
N GLN A 77 -9.49 -2.40 -2.95
CA GLN A 77 -9.16 -3.39 -1.95
C GLN A 77 -7.87 -4.10 -2.35
N LEU A 78 -6.92 -4.19 -1.43
CA LEU A 78 -5.70 -4.97 -1.59
C LEU A 78 -5.95 -6.33 -0.96
N PHE A 79 -6.48 -7.23 -1.77
CA PHE A 79 -6.88 -8.56 -1.34
C PHE A 79 -5.84 -9.59 -1.76
N ASP A 80 -5.28 -10.28 -0.77
CA ASP A 80 -4.50 -11.49 -0.95
C ASP A 80 -5.33 -12.68 -0.43
N PRO A 81 -5.72 -13.64 -1.28
CA PRO A 81 -6.50 -14.80 -0.86
C PRO A 81 -5.79 -15.72 0.14
N ALA A 82 -4.46 -15.71 0.15
CA ALA A 82 -3.62 -16.49 1.07
C ALA A 82 -3.41 -15.76 2.41
N ALA A 83 -3.60 -14.44 2.46
CA ALA A 83 -3.37 -13.66 3.66
C ALA A 83 -4.41 -13.93 4.78
N PRO A 84 -4.02 -13.70 6.06
CA PRO A 84 -4.93 -13.80 7.19
C PRO A 84 -6.20 -12.96 7.00
N GLY A 85 -7.31 -13.42 7.59
CA GLY A 85 -8.62 -12.77 7.39
C GLY A 85 -8.66 -11.29 7.80
N TYR A 86 -7.83 -10.87 8.76
CA TYR A 86 -7.79 -9.49 9.27
C TYR A 86 -7.13 -8.49 8.33
N THR A 87 -6.46 -8.92 7.26
CA THR A 87 -5.89 -8.00 6.26
C THR A 87 -6.81 -7.83 5.06
N ARG A 88 -8.00 -8.45 5.07
CA ARG A 88 -8.91 -8.48 3.91
C ARG A 88 -9.70 -7.18 3.77
N ASP A 89 -9.71 -6.32 4.76
CA ASP A 89 -10.30 -4.98 4.72
C ASP A 89 -9.27 -3.89 4.40
N ASN A 90 -8.08 -4.28 3.96
CA ASN A 90 -7.05 -3.35 3.54
C ASN A 90 -7.41 -2.70 2.20
N HIS A 91 -7.40 -1.37 2.20
CA HIS A 91 -7.69 -0.56 1.03
C HIS A 91 -6.60 0.49 0.83
N LEU A 92 -6.18 0.63 -0.42
CA LEU A 92 -5.51 1.83 -0.88
C LEU A 92 -6.55 2.80 -1.42
N CYS A 93 -6.65 3.95 -0.78
CA CYS A 93 -7.55 5.02 -1.17
C CYS A 93 -6.77 6.22 -1.71
N TRP A 94 -7.37 6.97 -2.63
CA TRP A 94 -6.78 8.17 -3.20
C TRP A 94 -7.81 9.20 -3.62
N LYS A 95 -7.36 10.45 -3.70
CA LYS A 95 -8.02 11.55 -4.40
C LYS A 95 -6.97 12.32 -5.21
N GLU A 96 -7.43 12.98 -6.25
CA GLU A 96 -6.59 13.80 -7.14
C GLU A 96 -7.15 15.22 -7.17
N HIS A 97 -6.26 16.21 -7.08
CA HIS A 97 -6.57 17.65 -7.07
C HIS A 97 -6.24 18.35 -8.39
#